data_AF-A0A941SS01-F1
#
_entry.id   AF-A0A941SS01-F1
#
_cell.length_a   1.000
_cell.length_b   1.000
_cell.length_c   1.000
_cell.angle_alpha   90.00
_cell.angle_beta   90.00
_cell.angle_gamma   90.00
#
_symmetry.space_group_name_H-M   'P 1'
#
loop_
_entity.id
_entity.type
_entity.pdbx_description
1 polymer ?
#
loop_
_entity_poly.entity_id
_entity_poly.type
_entity_poly.pdbx_seq_one_letter_code
_entity_poly.pdbx_strand_id
1 'polypeptide(L)'
;MQHFVNRAAIEKAAVALYDGPRARYYLLGFVALAASAAVGLAFATIWFGVALLVEESSRVLRARVGALPVQEARAAHLGLDIASASIFAAAPAMAWYSRTDIGAALAIALLTMLAIHAAFTATRGRLQAIAACAPYGVLGLLFMLEGAAVNAAAPIFASLLVVGYAFAASLQHAHRAAHERMQDAEWVRQLNMSFGDCQSAAWELD
;
A
#
# COMPACT_ATOMS: atom_id res chain seq x y z
N MET A 1 11.51 22.06 28.86
CA MET A 1 12.19 22.09 27.55
C MET A 1 12.75 20.73 27.12
N GLN A 2 13.48 19.98 27.95
CA GLN A 2 14.04 18.68 27.57
C GLN A 2 13.00 17.64 27.10
N HIS A 3 11.81 17.58 27.71
CA HIS A 3 10.73 16.66 27.28
C HIS A 3 10.21 16.94 25.85
N PHE A 4 10.17 18.20 25.41
CA PHE A 4 9.73 18.58 24.06
C PHE A 4 10.80 18.28 23.00
N VAL A 5 12.07 18.49 23.34
CA VAL A 5 13.21 18.13 22.46
C VAL A 5 13.29 16.62 22.29
N ASN A 6 13.07 15.85 23.36
CA ASN A 6 13.04 14.38 23.28
C ASN A 6 11.88 13.88 22.43
N ARG A 7 10.68 14.47 22.58
CA ARG A 7 9.52 14.11 21.75
C ARG A 7 9.78 14.36 20.27
N ALA A 8 10.28 15.54 19.90
CA ALA A 8 10.58 15.87 18.51
C ALA A 8 11.70 14.99 17.91
N ALA A 9 12.70 14.61 18.73
CA ALA A 9 13.75 13.68 18.31
C ALA A 9 13.22 12.25 18.11
N ILE A 10 12.34 11.79 19.01
CA ILE A 10 11.67 10.49 18.91
C ILE A 10 10.72 10.46 17.70
N GLU A 11 9.95 11.52 17.46
CA GLU A 11 9.08 11.64 16.28
C GLU A 11 9.90 11.64 14.98
N LYS A 12 11.02 12.37 14.92
CA LYS A 12 11.94 12.29 13.76
C LYS A 12 12.55 10.91 13.57
N ALA A 13 12.94 10.23 14.65
CA ALA A 13 13.48 8.87 14.57
C ALA A 13 12.41 7.88 14.12
N ALA A 14 11.17 8.02 14.60
CA ALA A 14 10.03 7.21 14.18
C ALA A 14 9.71 7.43 12.71
N VAL A 15 9.64 8.67 12.23
CA VAL A 15 9.45 8.99 10.81
C VAL A 15 10.61 8.43 9.97
N ALA A 16 11.86 8.53 10.43
CA ALA A 16 13.00 7.94 9.73
C ALA A 16 12.97 6.40 9.69
N LEU A 17 12.39 5.75 10.69
CA LEU A 17 12.27 4.30 10.77
C LEU A 17 11.10 3.77 9.93
N TYR A 18 9.94 4.43 10.01
CA TYR A 18 8.68 3.98 9.41
C TYR A 18 8.40 4.56 8.01
N ASP A 19 8.87 5.78 7.72
CA ASP A 19 8.71 6.45 6.42
C ASP A 19 10.05 6.63 5.67
N GLY A 20 11.16 6.20 6.28
CA GLY A 20 12.48 6.31 5.67
C GLY A 20 12.70 5.34 4.51
N PRO A 21 13.78 5.52 3.74
CA PRO A 21 14.09 4.69 2.57
C PRO A 21 14.36 3.23 2.91
N ARG A 22 14.53 2.90 4.21
CA ARG A 22 14.78 1.54 4.70
C ARG A 22 13.55 0.84 5.28
N ALA A 23 12.44 1.56 5.51
CA ALA A 23 11.21 1.02 6.09
C ALA A 23 10.71 -0.23 5.33
N ARG A 24 10.82 -0.18 3.99
CA ARG A 24 10.41 -1.26 3.11
C ARG A 24 11.24 -2.55 3.30
N TYR A 25 12.53 -2.43 3.60
CA TYR A 25 13.37 -3.61 3.90
C TYR A 25 13.06 -4.20 5.28
N TYR A 26 12.71 -3.36 6.27
CA TYR A 26 12.26 -3.86 7.57
C TYR A 26 10.95 -4.64 7.44
N LEU A 27 10.01 -4.14 6.62
CA LEU A 27 8.77 -4.84 6.32
C LEU A 27 9.03 -6.17 5.59
N LEU A 28 9.93 -6.21 4.61
CA LEU A 28 10.37 -7.45 3.95
C LEU A 28 10.94 -8.46 4.95
N GLY A 29 11.84 -8.02 5.84
CA GLY A 29 12.44 -8.87 6.86
C GLY A 29 11.40 -9.42 7.84
N PHE A 30 10.45 -8.59 8.27
CA PHE A 30 9.36 -9.02 9.14
C PHE A 30 8.46 -10.06 8.46
N VAL A 31 8.07 -9.82 7.21
CA VAL A 31 7.23 -10.76 6.44
C VAL A 31 7.97 -12.08 6.21
N ALA A 32 9.28 -12.06 5.93
CA ALA A 32 10.08 -13.27 5.79
C ALA A 32 10.13 -14.08 7.10
N LEU A 33 10.36 -13.41 8.23
CA LEU A 33 10.36 -14.05 9.55
C LEU A 33 8.99 -14.66 9.86
N ALA A 34 7.90 -13.93 9.63
CA ALA A 34 6.55 -14.43 9.83
C ALA A 34 6.25 -15.63 8.91
N ALA A 35 6.57 -15.54 7.61
CA ALA A 35 6.38 -16.63 6.66
C ALA A 35 7.22 -17.87 7.01
N SER A 36 8.40 -17.69 7.61
CA SER A 36 9.27 -18.80 8.02
C SER A 36 8.61 -19.71 9.07
N ALA A 37 7.72 -19.17 9.90
CA ALA A 37 6.97 -19.94 10.89
C ALA A 37 5.96 -20.90 10.24
N ALA A 38 5.48 -20.59 9.03
CA ALA A 38 4.48 -21.41 8.33
C ALA A 38 5.10 -22.33 7.27
N VAL A 39 6.18 -21.92 6.60
CA VAL A 39 6.72 -22.62 5.41
C VAL A 39 8.16 -23.10 5.61
N GLY A 40 8.76 -22.77 6.76
CA GLY A 40 10.15 -23.07 7.07
C GLY A 40 11.13 -22.02 6.54
N LEU A 41 12.33 -22.01 7.14
CA LEU A 41 13.33 -20.98 6.91
C LEU A 41 13.89 -20.98 5.47
N ALA A 42 14.02 -22.15 4.85
CA ALA A 42 14.54 -22.27 3.48
C ALA A 42 13.62 -21.57 2.46
N PHE A 43 12.32 -21.85 2.49
CA PHE A 43 11.38 -21.21 1.57
C PHE A 43 11.22 -19.72 1.85
N ALA A 44 11.20 -19.32 3.12
CA ALA A 44 11.13 -17.90 3.49
C ALA A 44 12.37 -17.11 3.03
N THR A 45 13.57 -17.69 3.11
CA THR A 45 14.80 -17.05 2.64
C THR A 45 14.86 -16.95 1.11
N ILE A 46 14.40 -17.98 0.39
CA ILE A 46 14.25 -17.93 -1.08
C ILE A 46 13.28 -16.81 -1.47
N TRP A 47 12.09 -16.78 -0.84
CA TRP A 47 11.12 -15.71 -1.09
C TRP A 47 11.70 -14.33 -0.79
N PHE A 48 12.39 -14.16 0.34
CA PHE A 48 13.02 -12.90 0.73
C PHE A 48 14.06 -12.43 -0.29
N GLY A 49 14.88 -13.34 -0.81
CA GLY A 49 15.85 -13.02 -1.87
C GLY A 49 15.18 -12.55 -3.16
N VAL A 50 14.11 -13.22 -3.59
CA VAL A 50 13.34 -12.80 -4.77
C VAL A 50 12.65 -11.45 -4.54
N ALA A 51 12.07 -11.25 -3.36
CA ALA A 51 11.40 -10.00 -3.00
C ALA A 51 12.38 -8.81 -2.97
N LEU A 52 13.59 -9.01 -2.45
CA LEU A 52 14.66 -8.01 -2.54
C LEU A 52 15.04 -7.69 -3.98
N LEU A 53 15.17 -8.71 -4.84
CA LEU A 53 15.50 -8.52 -6.25
C LEU A 53 14.42 -7.71 -6.98
N VAL A 54 13.14 -8.03 -6.75
CA VAL A 54 12.00 -7.30 -7.33
C VAL A 54 11.98 -5.85 -6.84
N GLU A 55 12.30 -5.59 -5.58
CA GLU A 55 12.30 -4.21 -5.07
C GLU A 55 13.48 -3.38 -5.55
N GLU A 56 14.68 -3.95 -5.60
CA GLU A 56 15.83 -3.23 -6.16
C GLU A 56 15.66 -2.96 -7.65
N SER A 57 15.17 -3.95 -8.40
CA SER A 57 14.88 -3.74 -9.83
C SER A 57 13.79 -2.68 -10.02
N SER A 58 12.72 -2.71 -9.24
CA SER A 58 11.66 -1.70 -9.27
C SER A 58 12.18 -0.32 -8.90
N ARG A 59 13.08 -0.21 -7.92
CA ARG A 59 13.71 1.05 -7.52
C ARG A 59 14.56 1.64 -8.65
N VAL A 60 15.39 0.82 -9.29
CA VAL A 60 16.22 1.24 -10.43
C VAL A 60 15.35 1.62 -11.64
N LEU A 61 14.30 0.86 -11.92
CA LEU A 61 13.35 1.14 -13.00
C LEU A 61 12.60 2.45 -12.74
N ARG A 62 12.10 2.68 -11.52
CA ARG A 62 11.41 3.94 -11.16
C ARG A 62 12.29 5.17 -11.41
N ALA A 63 13.61 5.08 -11.20
CA ALA A 63 14.52 6.19 -11.51
C ALA A 63 14.62 6.49 -13.02
N ARG A 64 14.45 5.47 -13.88
CA ARG A 64 14.49 5.62 -15.34
C ARG A 64 13.15 6.03 -15.95
N VAL A 65 12.04 5.73 -15.27
CA VAL A 65 10.68 6.08 -15.71
C VAL A 65 10.45 7.59 -15.80
N GLY A 66 11.22 8.40 -15.07
CA GLY A 66 11.13 9.87 -15.13
C GLY A 66 11.50 10.49 -16.49
N ALA A 67 12.15 9.74 -17.38
CA ALA A 67 12.49 10.20 -18.73
C ALA A 67 11.37 9.96 -19.77
N LEU A 68 10.29 9.26 -19.39
CA LEU A 68 9.18 8.92 -20.28
C LEU A 68 8.10 10.01 -20.28
N PRO A 69 7.29 10.10 -21.35
CA PRO A 69 6.11 10.97 -21.37
C PRO A 69 5.14 10.61 -20.24
N VAL A 70 4.43 11.62 -19.71
CA VAL A 70 3.64 11.55 -18.46
C VAL A 70 2.65 10.37 -18.41
N GLN A 71 2.03 10.03 -19.54
CA GLN A 71 1.07 8.93 -19.62
C GLN A 71 1.74 7.55 -19.48
N GLU A 72 2.87 7.35 -20.18
CA GLU A 72 3.65 6.12 -20.10
C GLU A 72 4.32 5.96 -18.74
N ALA A 73 4.79 7.06 -18.15
CA ALA A 73 5.37 7.06 -16.82
C ALA A 73 4.36 6.60 -15.75
N ARG A 74 3.09 7.03 -15.85
CA ARG A 74 2.01 6.58 -14.96
C ARG A 74 1.74 5.09 -15.10
N ALA A 75 1.63 4.59 -16.34
CA ALA A 75 1.41 3.16 -16.59
C ALA A 75 2.59 2.30 -16.09
N ALA A 76 3.83 2.73 -16.33
CA ALA A 76 5.03 2.04 -15.85
C ALA A 76 5.09 2.01 -14.31
N HIS A 77 4.74 3.12 -13.65
CA HIS A 77 4.64 3.15 -12.19
C HIS A 77 3.57 2.21 -11.64
N LEU A 78 2.40 2.14 -12.28
CA LEU A 78 1.35 1.19 -11.90
C LEU A 78 1.83 -0.26 -12.05
N GLY A 79 2.48 -0.59 -13.17
CA GLY A 79 3.04 -1.93 -13.39
C GLY A 79 4.07 -2.34 -12.33
N LEU A 80 4.98 -1.43 -11.97
CA LEU A 80 5.97 -1.68 -10.92
C LEU A 80 5.33 -1.84 -9.53
N ASP A 81 4.27 -1.10 -9.24
CA ASP A 81 3.57 -1.21 -7.96
C ASP A 81 2.76 -2.51 -7.87
N ILE A 82 2.13 -2.95 -8.97
CA ILE A 82 1.46 -4.25 -9.06
C ILE A 82 2.48 -5.39 -8.91
N ALA A 83 3.62 -5.32 -9.58
CA ALA A 83 4.68 -6.32 -9.46
C ALA A 83 5.21 -6.41 -8.02
N SER A 84 5.45 -5.27 -7.38
CA SER A 84 5.85 -5.18 -5.98
C SER A 84 4.79 -5.78 -5.04
N ALA A 85 3.52 -5.41 -5.21
CA ALA A 85 2.43 -5.93 -4.39
C ALA A 85 2.21 -7.44 -4.61
N SER A 86 2.42 -7.93 -5.82
CA SER A 86 2.28 -9.36 -6.15
C SER A 86 3.34 -10.22 -5.47
N ILE A 87 4.60 -9.74 -5.39
CA ILE A 87 5.64 -10.49 -4.68
C ILE A 87 5.40 -10.52 -3.17
N PHE A 88 4.84 -9.44 -2.60
CA PHE A 88 4.40 -9.43 -1.20
C PHE A 88 3.21 -10.37 -0.96
N ALA A 89 2.26 -10.43 -1.89
CA ALA A 89 1.11 -11.34 -1.83
C ALA A 89 1.53 -12.83 -1.87
N ALA A 90 2.71 -13.16 -2.42
CA ALA A 90 3.21 -14.53 -2.40
C ALA A 90 3.45 -15.06 -0.97
N ALA A 91 3.83 -14.21 -0.01
CA ALA A 91 4.07 -14.64 1.37
C ALA A 91 2.81 -15.21 2.07
N PRO A 92 1.65 -14.51 2.11
CA PRO A 92 0.42 -15.08 2.65
C PRO A 92 -0.07 -16.30 1.84
N ALA A 93 0.11 -16.33 0.52
CA ALA A 93 -0.21 -17.53 -0.27
C ALA A 93 0.62 -18.75 0.18
N MET A 94 1.93 -18.58 0.35
CA MET A 94 2.79 -19.67 0.82
C MET A 94 2.39 -20.15 2.22
N ALA A 95 2.05 -19.22 3.13
CA ALA A 95 1.58 -19.57 4.47
C ALA A 95 0.24 -20.34 4.45
N TRP A 96 -0.67 -19.98 3.55
CA TRP A 96 -1.95 -20.67 3.40
C TRP A 96 -1.78 -22.09 2.84
N TYR A 97 -0.97 -22.23 1.79
CA TYR A 97 -0.75 -23.54 1.14
C TYR A 97 0.22 -24.45 1.90
N SER A 98 0.91 -23.98 2.94
CA SER A 98 1.77 -24.85 3.74
C SER A 98 1.00 -25.88 4.56
N ARG A 99 -0.32 -25.68 4.75
CA ARG A 99 -1.23 -26.56 5.51
C ARG A 99 -0.74 -26.90 6.93
N THR A 100 0.07 -26.02 7.51
CA THR A 100 0.43 -26.08 8.92
C THR A 100 -0.71 -25.57 9.80
N ASP A 101 -0.75 -25.97 11.07
CA ASP A 101 -1.83 -25.60 12.01
C ASP A 101 -2.02 -24.08 12.14
N ILE A 102 -0.93 -23.31 12.02
CA ILE A 102 -0.92 -21.85 12.14
C ILE A 102 -1.02 -21.17 10.76
N GLY A 103 -0.83 -21.92 9.67
CA GLY A 103 -0.68 -21.39 8.31
C GLY A 103 -1.85 -20.51 7.84
N ALA A 104 -3.09 -20.96 8.05
CA ALA A 104 -4.28 -20.20 7.66
C ALA A 104 -4.42 -18.87 8.43
N ALA A 105 -4.23 -18.91 9.76
CA ALA A 105 -4.31 -17.71 10.58
C ALA A 105 -3.20 -16.71 10.25
N LEU A 106 -1.98 -17.22 10.02
CA LEU A 106 -0.82 -16.41 9.65
C LEU A 106 -0.97 -15.80 8.26
N ALA A 107 -1.50 -16.55 7.30
CA ALA A 107 -1.79 -16.07 5.96
C ALA A 107 -2.80 -14.92 5.98
N ILE A 108 -3.88 -15.05 6.74
CA ILE A 108 -4.87 -13.98 6.92
C ILE A 108 -4.26 -12.76 7.60
N ALA A 109 -3.47 -12.94 8.65
CA ALA A 109 -2.81 -11.84 9.35
C ALA A 109 -1.85 -11.07 8.44
N LEU A 110 -1.02 -11.79 7.67
CA LEU A 110 -0.12 -11.21 6.67
C LEU A 110 -0.89 -10.49 5.56
N LEU A 111 -1.93 -11.12 5.01
CA LEU A 111 -2.78 -10.54 3.98
C LEU A 111 -3.41 -9.23 4.46
N THR A 112 -3.95 -9.22 5.69
CA THR A 112 -4.57 -8.04 6.30
C THR A 112 -3.54 -6.93 6.51
N MET A 113 -2.39 -7.25 7.10
CA MET A 113 -1.30 -6.31 7.33
C MET A 113 -0.82 -5.67 6.01
N LEU A 114 -0.62 -6.48 4.96
CA LEU A 114 -0.14 -6.00 3.66
C LEU A 114 -1.20 -5.17 2.93
N ALA A 115 -2.48 -5.55 3.02
CA ALA A 115 -3.58 -4.75 2.48
C ALA A 115 -3.70 -3.39 3.17
N ILE A 116 -3.55 -3.35 4.50
CA ILE A 116 -3.51 -2.11 5.30
C ILE A 116 -2.32 -1.24 4.88
N HIS A 117 -1.13 -1.84 4.80
CA HIS A 117 0.08 -1.12 4.41
C HIS A 117 -0.05 -0.52 3.00
N ALA A 118 -0.55 -1.29 2.03
CA ALA A 118 -0.75 -0.82 0.65
C ALA A 118 -1.81 0.29 0.57
N ALA A 119 -2.89 0.20 1.35
CA ALA A 119 -3.94 1.22 1.40
C ALA A 119 -3.43 2.56 1.95
N PHE A 120 -2.64 2.54 3.02
CA PHE A 120 -2.11 3.75 3.66
C PHE A 120 -0.92 4.37 2.91
N THR A 121 -0.15 3.57 2.19
CA THR A 121 0.99 4.08 1.40
C THR A 121 0.62 4.51 -0.02
N ALA A 122 -0.62 4.28 -0.46
CA ALA A 122 -1.10 4.73 -1.76
C ALA A 122 -1.21 6.26 -1.83
N THR A 123 -0.23 6.91 -2.46
CA THR A 123 -0.13 8.37 -2.58
C THR A 123 -0.59 8.93 -3.93
N ARG A 124 -0.81 8.07 -4.92
CA ARG A 124 -0.96 8.46 -6.33
C ARG A 124 -2.39 8.34 -6.87
N GLY A 125 -3.37 8.50 -5.98
CA GLY A 125 -4.79 8.53 -6.30
C GLY A 125 -5.49 7.16 -6.34
N ARG A 126 -6.80 7.20 -6.62
CA ARG A 126 -7.73 6.07 -6.44
C ARG A 126 -7.36 4.83 -7.26
N LEU A 127 -7.07 4.99 -8.55
CA LEU A 127 -6.77 3.85 -9.44
C LEU A 127 -5.49 3.13 -9.01
N GLN A 128 -4.49 3.89 -8.55
CA GLN A 128 -3.24 3.32 -8.05
C GLN A 128 -3.43 2.61 -6.71
N ALA A 129 -4.29 3.14 -5.83
CA ALA A 129 -4.67 2.46 -4.60
C ALA A 129 -5.38 1.12 -4.87
N ILE A 130 -6.32 1.09 -5.82
CA ILE A 130 -7.01 -0.14 -6.22
C ILE A 130 -6.01 -1.12 -6.84
N ALA A 131 -5.15 -0.66 -7.75
CA ALA A 131 -4.15 -1.50 -8.40
C ALA A 131 -3.15 -2.11 -7.41
N ALA A 132 -2.68 -1.32 -6.43
CA ALA A 132 -1.78 -1.80 -5.38
C ALA A 132 -2.46 -2.81 -4.44
N CYS A 133 -3.76 -2.65 -4.18
CA CYS A 133 -4.52 -3.58 -3.35
C CYS A 133 -5.02 -4.82 -4.10
N ALA A 134 -5.06 -4.79 -5.45
CA ALA A 134 -5.65 -5.84 -6.27
C ALA A 134 -5.07 -7.24 -6.00
N PRO A 135 -3.73 -7.44 -5.87
CA PRO A 135 -3.18 -8.76 -5.59
C PRO A 135 -3.69 -9.34 -4.27
N TYR A 136 -3.81 -8.52 -3.22
CA TYR A 136 -4.32 -8.95 -1.92
C TYR A 136 -5.82 -9.22 -1.95
N GLY A 137 -6.60 -8.42 -2.70
CA GLY A 137 -8.03 -8.64 -2.89
C GLY A 137 -8.33 -9.95 -3.61
N VAL A 138 -7.61 -10.25 -4.70
CA VAL A 138 -7.73 -11.52 -5.44
C VAL A 138 -7.40 -12.70 -4.53
N LEU A 139 -6.33 -12.58 -3.73
CA LEU A 139 -5.89 -13.63 -2.83
C LEU A 139 -6.88 -13.85 -1.67
N GLY A 140 -7.47 -12.77 -1.14
CA GLY A 140 -8.57 -12.85 -0.19
C GLY A 140 -9.79 -13.58 -0.75
N LEU A 141 -10.19 -13.29 -1.99
CA LEU A 141 -11.29 -14.01 -2.66
C LEU A 141 -10.98 -15.51 -2.84
N LEU A 142 -9.74 -15.86 -3.19
CA LEU A 142 -9.31 -17.26 -3.30
C LEU A 142 -9.40 -17.99 -1.95
N PHE A 143 -8.92 -17.37 -0.87
CA PHE A 143 -9.04 -17.93 0.48
C PHE A 143 -10.49 -18.11 0.92
N MET A 144 -11.36 -17.17 0.55
CA MET A 144 -12.79 -17.27 0.82
C MET A 144 -13.42 -18.48 0.10
N LEU A 145 -13.07 -18.69 -1.17
CA LEU A 145 -13.56 -19.80 -1.98
C LEU A 145 -13.07 -21.15 -1.44
N GLU A 146 -11.78 -21.27 -1.13
CA GLU A 146 -11.21 -22.49 -0.55
C GLU A 146 -11.74 -22.76 0.86
N GLY A 147 -11.88 -21.72 1.69
CA GLY A 147 -12.48 -21.81 3.02
C GLY A 147 -13.95 -22.28 2.95
N ALA A 148 -14.72 -21.78 1.98
CA ALA A 148 -16.10 -22.21 1.73
C ALA A 148 -16.17 -23.69 1.34
N ALA A 149 -15.24 -24.17 0.50
CA ALA A 149 -15.20 -25.57 0.10
C ALA A 149 -15.00 -26.55 1.27
N VAL A 150 -14.35 -26.11 2.36
CA VAL A 150 -14.08 -26.91 3.56
C VAL A 150 -14.95 -26.48 4.76
N ASN A 151 -15.98 -25.65 4.53
CA ASN A 151 -16.88 -25.10 5.57
C ASN A 151 -16.15 -24.41 6.74
N ALA A 152 -14.99 -23.80 6.46
CA ALA A 152 -14.20 -23.11 7.47
C ALA A 152 -14.71 -21.67 7.65
N ALA A 153 -15.59 -21.44 8.63
CA ALA A 153 -16.22 -20.14 8.83
C ALA A 153 -15.22 -19.01 9.16
N ALA A 154 -14.22 -19.28 10.02
CA ALA A 154 -13.23 -18.29 10.43
C ALA A 154 -12.43 -17.67 9.27
N PRO A 155 -11.82 -18.45 8.35
CA PRO A 155 -11.12 -17.87 7.21
C PRO A 155 -12.04 -17.16 6.22
N ILE A 156 -13.30 -17.59 6.09
CA ILE A 156 -14.30 -16.90 5.24
C ILE A 156 -14.56 -15.49 5.79
N PHE A 157 -14.83 -15.34 7.09
CA PHE A 157 -15.08 -14.02 7.67
C PHE A 157 -13.85 -13.12 7.59
N ALA A 158 -12.66 -13.66 7.85
CA ALA A 158 -11.45 -12.87 7.85
C ALA A 158 -11.03 -12.44 6.44
N SER A 159 -11.19 -13.29 5.42
CA SER A 159 -10.96 -12.91 4.03
C SER A 159 -11.97 -11.86 3.55
N LEU A 160 -13.24 -11.96 3.95
CA LEU A 160 -14.27 -10.97 3.67
C LEU A 160 -13.95 -9.60 4.29
N LEU A 161 -13.40 -9.57 5.51
CA LEU A 161 -12.93 -8.33 6.14
C LEU A 161 -11.80 -7.68 5.34
N VAL A 162 -10.88 -8.47 4.79
CA VAL A 162 -9.75 -7.93 4.01
C VAL A 162 -10.23 -7.35 2.67
N VAL A 163 -11.13 -8.04 1.97
CA VAL A 163 -11.75 -7.52 0.74
C VAL A 163 -12.55 -6.25 1.04
N GLY A 164 -13.35 -6.26 2.12
CA GLY A 164 -14.12 -5.10 2.57
C GLY A 164 -13.23 -3.90 2.92
N TYR A 165 -12.10 -4.13 3.59
CA TYR A 165 -11.13 -3.08 3.90
C TYR A 165 -10.49 -2.49 2.64
N ALA A 166 -10.06 -3.32 1.68
CA ALA A 166 -9.50 -2.84 0.42
C ALA A 166 -10.50 -1.95 -0.35
N PHE A 167 -11.77 -2.34 -0.34
CA PHE A 167 -12.85 -1.53 -0.90
C PHE A 167 -13.04 -0.21 -0.14
N ALA A 168 -13.12 -0.24 1.20
CA ALA A 168 -13.27 0.95 2.03
C ALA A 168 -12.10 1.94 1.86
N ALA A 169 -10.86 1.45 1.76
CA ALA A 169 -9.70 2.28 1.49
C ALA A 169 -9.80 2.99 0.13
N SER A 170 -10.28 2.30 -0.90
CA SER A 170 -10.49 2.91 -2.22
C SER A 170 -11.55 4.02 -2.21
N LEU A 171 -12.63 3.84 -1.43
CA LEU A 171 -13.67 4.84 -1.20
C LEU A 171 -13.13 6.04 -0.41
N GLN A 172 -12.34 5.79 0.64
CA GLN A 172 -11.73 6.84 1.45
C GLN A 172 -10.83 7.76 0.60
N HIS A 173 -10.05 7.20 -0.32
CA HIS A 173 -9.25 7.99 -1.26
C HIS A 173 -10.12 8.80 -2.24
N ALA A 174 -11.23 8.23 -2.70
CA ALA A 174 -12.19 8.97 -3.53
C ALA A 174 -12.80 10.17 -2.77
N HIS A 175 -13.13 9.98 -1.49
CA HIS A 175 -13.64 11.04 -0.62
C HIS A 175 -12.60 12.13 -0.35
N ARG A 176 -11.36 11.77 -0.05
CA ARG A 176 -10.27 12.75 0.15
C ARG A 176 -10.05 13.61 -1.10
N ALA A 177 -9.96 12.98 -2.28
CA ALA A 177 -9.81 13.71 -3.54
C ALA A 177 -11.03 14.58 -3.89
N ALA A 178 -12.23 14.23 -3.42
CA ALA A 178 -13.39 15.10 -3.57
C ALA A 178 -13.34 16.28 -2.58
N HIS A 179 -12.91 16.05 -1.35
CA HIS A 179 -12.79 17.07 -0.32
C HIS A 179 -11.72 18.11 -0.66
N GLU A 180 -10.55 17.68 -1.17
CA GLU A 180 -9.50 18.58 -1.66
C GLU A 180 -10.02 19.49 -2.78
N ARG A 181 -10.76 18.94 -3.75
CA ARG A 181 -11.39 19.74 -4.82
C ARG A 181 -12.42 20.74 -4.30
N MET A 182 -13.15 20.40 -3.23
CA MET A 182 -14.08 21.33 -2.58
C MET A 182 -13.33 22.46 -1.88
N GLN A 183 -12.24 22.16 -1.17
CA GLN A 183 -11.40 23.16 -0.53
C GLN A 183 -10.75 24.11 -1.55
N ASP A 184 -10.25 23.60 -2.67
CA ASP A 184 -9.71 24.41 -3.75
C ASP A 184 -10.77 25.36 -4.34
N ALA A 185 -11.98 24.87 -4.57
CA ALA A 185 -13.09 25.69 -5.05
C ALA A 185 -13.49 26.78 -4.05
N GLU A 186 -13.50 26.47 -2.75
CA GLU A 186 -13.75 27.45 -1.70
C GLU A 186 -12.62 28.48 -1.60
N TRP A 187 -11.36 28.06 -1.75
CA TRP A 187 -10.20 28.95 -1.76
C TRP A 187 -10.24 29.92 -2.94
N VAL A 188 -10.53 29.44 -4.16
CA VAL A 188 -10.71 30.31 -5.34
C VAL A 188 -11.85 31.29 -5.13
N ARG A 189 -12.97 30.84 -4.52
CA ARG A 189 -14.09 31.73 -4.18
C ARG A 189 -13.67 32.80 -3.17
N GLN A 190 -12.91 32.45 -2.13
CA GLN A 190 -12.39 33.39 -1.14
C GLN A 190 -11.44 34.41 -1.77
N LEU A 191 -10.53 33.96 -2.65
CA LEU A 191 -9.67 34.85 -3.42
C LEU A 191 -10.46 35.84 -4.25
N ASN A 192 -11.46 35.36 -4.99
CA ASN A 192 -12.30 36.21 -5.83
C ASN A 192 -13.08 37.25 -5.01
N MET A 193 -13.51 36.91 -3.79
CA MET A 193 -14.14 37.85 -2.86
C MET A 193 -13.15 38.85 -2.24
N SER A 194 -11.88 38.47 -2.07
CA SER A 194 -10.84 39.36 -1.52
C SER A 194 -10.29 40.38 -2.52
N PHE A 195 -10.34 40.09 -3.83
CA PHE A 195 -9.90 40.99 -4.90
C PHE A 195 -11.07 41.77 -5.52
N GLY A 196 -11.97 42.26 -4.66
CA GLY A 196 -13.05 43.16 -5.04
C GLY A 196 -12.52 44.41 -5.75
N ASP A 197 -12.83 44.52 -7.03
CA ASP A 197 -13.03 45.75 -7.81
C ASP A 197 -11.86 46.50 -8.49
N CYS A 198 -10.57 46.14 -8.39
CA CYS A 198 -9.53 46.94 -9.12
C CYS A 198 -8.32 46.22 -9.76
N GLN A 199 -8.11 44.90 -9.59
CA GLN A 199 -6.91 44.23 -10.16
C GLN A 199 -7.14 42.79 -10.67
N SER A 200 -8.36 42.44 -11.11
CA SER A 200 -8.72 41.06 -11.50
C SER A 200 -8.32 40.66 -12.94
N ALA A 201 -7.50 41.44 -13.63
CA ALA A 201 -7.06 41.15 -15.01
C ALA A 201 -5.54 41.06 -15.14
N ALA A 202 -4.91 40.04 -14.53
CA ALA A 202 -3.53 39.64 -14.86
C ALA A 202 -3.18 38.29 -14.22
N TRP A 203 -3.86 37.23 -14.61
CA TRP A 203 -3.34 35.88 -14.43
C TRP A 203 -3.80 35.05 -15.61
N GLU A 204 -3.15 35.32 -16.75
CA GLU A 204 -3.02 34.31 -17.79
C GLU A 204 -2.33 33.10 -17.16
N LEU A 205 -3.00 31.96 -17.28
CA LEU A 205 -2.40 30.65 -17.15
C LEU A 205 -1.32 30.52 -18.23
N ASP A 206 -0.07 30.72 -17.85
CA ASP A 206 1.12 30.25 -18.56
C ASP A 206 1.80 29.18 -17.70
#